data_AF-A0A1F8GWD9-F1
#
_entry.id   AF-A0A1F8GWD9-F1
#
_cell.length_a   1.000
_cell.length_b   1.000
_cell.length_c   1.000
_cell.angle_alpha   90.00
_cell.angle_beta   90.00
_cell.angle_gamma   90.00
#
_symmetry.space_group_name_H-M   'P 1'
#
loop_
_entity.id
_entity.type
_entity.pdbx_description
1 polymer ?
#
loop_
_entity_poly.entity_id
_entity_poly.type
_entity_poly.pdbx_seq_one_letter_code
_entity_poly.pdbx_strand_id
1 'polypeptide(L)'
;MQVRALDPNYTDLVLLIGSNLIDLDHLSARPIYDPYRNGFKTHFLHRNWKAVLFLSILMLFVRPVMFLGIGIMLHFLLDYIDIKRKKI
;
A
#
# COMPACT_ATOMS: atom_id res chain seq x y z
N MET A 1 20.55 -38.18 9.33
CA MET A 1 20.50 -36.71 9.54
C MET A 1 19.16 -36.23 9.02
N GLN A 2 18.19 -35.99 9.90
CA GLN A 2 16.84 -35.61 9.51
C GLN A 2 16.85 -34.10 9.23
N VAL A 3 16.81 -33.71 7.95
CA VAL A 3 16.69 -32.29 7.59
C VAL A 3 15.30 -31.87 8.03
N ARG A 4 15.21 -31.05 9.10
CA ARG A 4 13.95 -30.39 9.47
C ARG A 4 13.51 -29.60 8.24
N ALA A 5 12.40 -30.00 7.63
CA ALA A 5 11.71 -29.15 6.67
C ALA A 5 11.41 -27.83 7.40
N LEU A 6 11.97 -26.73 6.90
CA LEU A 6 11.58 -25.41 7.37
C LEU A 6 10.14 -25.20 6.88
N ASP A 7 9.17 -25.20 7.77
CA ASP A 7 7.80 -24.83 7.43
C ASP A 7 7.81 -23.36 6.98
N PRO A 8 7.49 -23.06 5.71
CA PRO A 8 7.60 -21.70 5.20
C PRO A 8 6.52 -20.81 5.83
N ASN A 9 6.95 -19.76 6.52
CA ASN A 9 6.06 -18.71 7.04
C ASN A 9 5.89 -17.61 5.98
N TYR A 10 4.73 -17.60 5.31
CA TYR A 10 4.41 -16.61 4.26
C TYR A 10 3.74 -15.33 4.78
N THR A 11 3.63 -15.15 6.11
CA THR A 11 2.95 -13.98 6.70
C THR A 11 3.52 -12.67 6.17
N ASP A 12 4.85 -12.59 6.07
CA ASP A 12 5.58 -11.43 5.54
C ASP A 12 5.14 -11.10 4.10
N LEU A 13 5.04 -12.12 3.24
CA LEU A 13 4.63 -11.97 1.84
C LEU A 13 3.15 -11.58 1.73
N VAL A 14 2.28 -12.19 2.54
CA VAL A 14 0.85 -11.87 2.58
C VAL A 14 0.63 -10.42 2.99
N LEU A 15 1.36 -9.93 4.00
CA LEU A 15 1.28 -8.53 4.43
C LEU A 15 1.81 -7.57 3.37
N LEU A 16 2.91 -7.93 2.69
CA LEU A 16 3.48 -7.12 1.62
C LEU A 16 2.55 -7.00 0.41
N ILE A 17 1.99 -8.11 -0.07
CA ILE A 17 1.08 -8.10 -1.24
C ILE A 17 -0.29 -7.51 -0.85
N GLY A 18 -0.75 -7.83 0.36
CA GLY A 18 -2.03 -7.38 0.90
C GLY A 18 -2.10 -5.87 1.11
N SER A 19 -0.98 -5.14 1.19
CA SER A 19 -0.98 -3.69 1.29
C SER A 19 -1.70 -2.99 0.13
N ASN A 20 -1.74 -3.62 -1.05
CA ASN A 20 -2.44 -3.09 -2.23
C ASN A 20 -3.96 -3.01 -2.04
N LEU A 21 -4.53 -3.61 -0.99
CA LEU A 21 -5.94 -3.42 -0.65
C LEU A 21 -6.26 -1.98 -0.23
N ILE A 22 -5.27 -1.12 -0.03
CA ILE A 22 -5.48 0.31 0.23
C ILE A 22 -6.30 1.00 -0.88
N ASP A 23 -6.18 0.53 -2.13
CA ASP A 23 -6.96 1.00 -3.28
C ASP A 23 -8.48 0.74 -3.18
N LEU A 24 -8.91 -0.09 -2.23
CA LEU A 24 -10.35 -0.28 -2.00
C LEU A 24 -11.04 1.02 -1.58
N ASP A 25 -10.29 2.04 -1.14
CA ASP A 25 -10.82 3.38 -0.89
C ASP A 25 -11.37 4.06 -2.15
N HIS A 26 -10.99 3.62 -3.35
CA HIS A 26 -11.56 4.06 -4.62
C HIS A 26 -13.04 3.73 -4.75
N LEU A 27 -13.53 2.64 -4.16
CA LEU A 27 -14.94 2.24 -4.21
C LEU A 27 -15.87 3.28 -3.54
N SER A 28 -15.30 4.12 -2.66
CA SER A 28 -16.04 5.19 -2.00
C SER A 28 -16.16 6.47 -2.84
N ALA A 29 -15.49 6.56 -3.99
CA ALA A 29 -15.55 7.74 -4.84
C ALA A 29 -16.77 7.74 -5.78
N ARG A 30 -17.22 8.95 -6.15
CA ARG A 30 -18.24 9.16 -7.18
C ARG A 30 -17.71 10.17 -8.22
N PRO A 31 -17.49 9.75 -9.49
CA PRO A 31 -17.63 8.40 -10.03
C PRO A 31 -16.54 7.44 -9.50
N ILE A 32 -16.85 6.13 -9.49
CA ILE A 32 -15.91 5.10 -9.00
C ILE A 32 -14.63 5.09 -9.84
N TYR A 33 -14.75 5.17 -11.17
CA TYR A 33 -13.63 5.25 -12.10
C TYR A 33 -13.69 6.54 -12.93
N ASP A 34 -12.58 7.28 -12.95
CA ASP A 34 -12.36 8.46 -13.80
C ASP A 34 -10.89 8.48 -14.23
N PRO A 35 -10.58 8.30 -15.53
CA PRO A 35 -9.20 8.25 -16.02
C PRO A 35 -8.48 9.61 -16.00
N TYR A 36 -9.21 10.72 -15.85
CA TYR A 36 -8.66 12.07 -15.86
C TYR A 36 -8.56 12.70 -14.47
N ARG A 37 -8.94 11.98 -13.40
CA ARG A 37 -8.82 12.50 -12.02
C ARG A 37 -7.42 12.29 -11.45
N ASN A 38 -7.02 13.18 -10.55
CA ASN A 38 -5.83 12.99 -9.73
C ASN A 38 -6.10 11.91 -8.65
N GLY A 39 -5.65 10.67 -8.89
CA GLY A 39 -5.88 9.53 -8.00
C GLY A 39 -5.26 9.65 -6.60
N PHE A 40 -4.24 10.48 -6.42
CA PHE A 40 -3.49 10.58 -5.15
C PHE A 40 -4.12 11.50 -4.12
N LYS A 41 -5.09 12.34 -4.50
CA LYS A 41 -5.73 13.31 -3.57
C LYS A 41 -7.24 13.16 -3.45
N THR A 42 -7.84 12.27 -4.24
CA THR A 42 -9.30 12.24 -4.40
C THR A 42 -10.01 11.19 -3.54
N HIS A 43 -9.28 10.31 -2.84
CA HIS A 43 -9.86 9.22 -2.05
C HIS A 43 -9.63 9.37 -0.54
N PHE A 44 -10.38 8.64 0.28
CA PHE A 44 -10.39 8.85 1.73
C PHE A 44 -9.03 8.57 2.39
N LEU A 45 -8.34 7.50 2.01
CA LEU A 45 -7.02 7.16 2.53
C LEU A 45 -5.94 7.99 1.83
N HIS A 46 -6.03 8.15 0.52
CA HIS A 46 -5.11 8.96 -0.28
C HIS A 46 -5.14 10.45 0.07
N ARG A 47 -6.29 11.03 0.41
CA ARG A 47 -6.40 12.41 0.92
C ARG A 47 -5.62 12.58 2.23
N ASN A 48 -5.62 11.53 3.05
CA ASN A 48 -4.89 11.45 4.30
C ASN A 48 -3.54 10.74 4.15
N TRP A 49 -2.94 10.73 2.96
CA TRP A 49 -1.70 10.00 2.66
C TRP A 49 -0.57 10.30 3.65
N LYS A 50 -0.48 11.52 4.19
CA LYS A 50 0.53 11.87 5.20
C LYS A 50 0.40 11.07 6.49
N ALA A 51 -0.83 10.89 6.97
CA ALA A 51 -1.11 10.11 8.18
C ALA A 51 -0.85 8.62 7.93
N VAL A 52 -1.28 8.11 6.77
CA VAL A 52 -1.03 6.72 6.35
C VAL A 52 0.47 6.44 6.18
N LEU A 53 1.20 7.36 5.57
CA LEU A 53 2.65 7.25 5.38
C LEU A 53 3.40 7.30 6.72
N PHE A 54 3.00 8.20 7.62
CA PHE A 54 3.58 8.26 8.97
C PHE A 54 3.36 6.95 9.73
N LEU A 55 2.15 6.40 9.69
CA LEU A 55 1.85 5.10 10.29
C LEU A 55 2.67 3.97 9.65
N SER A 56 2.84 4.00 8.32
CA SER A 56 3.64 3.01 7.58
C SER A 56 5.11 3.05 7.97
N ILE A 57 5.66 4.24 8.22
CA ILE A 57 7.02 4.41 8.76
C ILE A 57 7.12 3.84 10.17
N LEU A 58 6.12 4.06 11.03
CA LEU A 58 6.11 3.50 12.39
C LEU A 58 6.05 1.96 12.37
N MET A 59 5.33 1.38 11.41
CA MET A 59 5.24 -0.08 11.23
C MET A 59 6.61 -0.71 10.92
N LEU A 60 7.57 0.04 10.37
CA LEU A 60 8.91 -0.47 10.05
C LEU A 60 9.68 -1.00 11.27
N PHE A 61 9.28 -0.61 12.49
CA PHE A 61 9.95 -1.02 13.72
C PHE A 61 9.36 -2.29 14.35
N VAL A 62 8.27 -2.84 13.81
CA VAL A 62 7.54 -3.96 14.42
C VAL A 62 7.31 -5.07 13.39
N ARG A 63 7.83 -6.28 13.65
CA ARG A 63 7.45 -7.46 12.85
C ARG A 63 6.16 -8.11 13.37
N PRO A 64 5.31 -8.66 12.48
CA PRO A 64 5.46 -8.77 11.03
C PRO A 64 4.90 -7.55 10.24
N VAL A 65 4.24 -6.60 10.91
CA VAL A 65 3.57 -5.44 10.27
C VAL A 65 4.51 -4.53 9.47
N MET A 66 5.82 -4.61 9.70
CA MET A 66 6.87 -4.03 8.87
C MET A 66 6.64 -4.24 7.38
N PHE A 67 6.26 -5.46 6.97
CA PHE A 67 6.04 -5.77 5.55
C PHE A 67 4.79 -5.09 4.98
N LEU A 68 3.76 -4.89 5.81
CA LEU A 68 2.59 -4.09 5.45
C LEU A 68 2.99 -2.61 5.25
N GLY A 69 3.79 -2.06 6.18
CA GLY A 69 4.30 -0.69 6.08
C GLY A 69 5.14 -0.47 4.82
N ILE A 70 6.06 -1.39 4.51
CA ILE A 70 6.85 -1.38 3.27
C ILE A 70 5.93 -1.40 2.04
N GLY A 71 4.93 -2.29 2.03
CA GLY A 71 3.99 -2.42 0.91
C GLY A 71 3.18 -1.14 0.66
N ILE A 72 2.67 -0.50 1.72
CA ILE A 72 1.94 0.78 1.61
C ILE A 72 2.84 1.90 1.07
N MET A 73 4.10 1.97 1.53
CA MET A 73 5.06 2.95 1.03
C MET A 73 5.38 2.75 -0.46
N LEU A 74 5.55 1.50 -0.89
CA LEU A 74 5.76 1.16 -2.30
C LEU A 74 4.54 1.52 -3.15
N HIS A 75 3.33 1.27 -2.64
CA HIS A 75 2.09 1.61 -3.31
C HIS A 75 1.98 3.13 -3.58
N PHE A 76 2.15 3.97 -2.55
CA PHE A 76 2.15 5.43 -2.73
C PHE A 76 3.27 5.95 -3.63
N LEU A 77 4.43 5.27 -3.67
CA LEU A 77 5.49 5.59 -4.61
C LEU A 77 5.04 5.34 -6.06
N LEU A 78 4.35 4.23 -6.31
CA LEU A 78 3.82 3.91 -7.64
C LEU A 78 2.75 4.92 -8.07
N ASP A 79 1.83 5.32 -7.19
CA ASP A 79 0.82 6.34 -7.49
C ASP A 79 1.45 7.68 -7.84
N TYR A 80 2.48 8.08 -7.10
CA TYR A 80 3.21 9.31 -7.38
C TYR A 80 3.89 9.26 -8.76
N ILE A 81 4.50 8.12 -9.12
CA ILE A 81 5.09 7.91 -10.44
C ILE A 81 4.02 7.96 -11.54
N ASP A 82 2.85 7.34 -11.31
CA ASP A 82 1.74 7.33 -12.27
C ASP A 82 1.22 8.74 -12.55
N ILE A 83 1.01 9.55 -11.52
CA ILE A 83 0.59 10.95 -11.69
C ILE A 83 1.63 11.77 -12.43
N LYS A 84 2.91 11.63 -12.04
CA LYS A 84 4.01 12.33 -12.71
C LYS A 84 4.09 11.94 -14.20
N ARG A 85 3.80 10.68 -14.54
CA ARG A 85 3.73 10.19 -15.92
C ARG A 85 2.53 10.78 -16.66
N LYS A 86 1.35 10.83 -16.03
CA LYS A 86 0.11 11.31 -16.64
C LYS A 86 0.04 12.85 -16.79
N LYS A 87 0.91 13.60 -16.10
CA LYS A 87 0.98 15.08 -16.11
C LYS A 87 -0.37 15.76 -15.76
N ILE A 88 -1.15 15.12 -14.90
CA ILE A 88 -2.42 15.64 -14.35
C ILE A 88 -2.24 16.14 -12.93
#